data_AF-A0A956B457-F1
#
_entry.id   AF-A0A956B457-F1
#
_cell.length_a   1.000
_cell.length_b   1.000
_cell.length_c   1.000
_cell.angle_alpha   90.00
_cell.angle_beta   90.00
_cell.angle_gamma   90.00
#
_symmetry.space_group_name_H-M   'P 1'
#
loop_
_entity.id
_entity.type
_entity.pdbx_description
1 polymer ?
#
loop_
_entity_poly.entity_id
_entity_poly.type
_entity_poly.pdbx_seq_one_letter_code
_entity_poly.pdbx_strand_id
1 'polypeptide(L)'
;MGRGRPEARGPEPEPPPSEPSLAPWFVGAGAVALAGAAVGFHVAARADQRRVDDAALDANGVVVGITMAEAEALTARADDRDTLALGLAVSAGVAAVVTTVWLLLQ
;
A
#
# COMPACT_ATOMS: atom_id res chain seq x y z
N MET A 1 -28.73 46.90 45.82
CA MET A 1 -28.65 45.52 45.29
C MET A 1 -29.39 45.47 43.95
N GLY A 2 -28.68 45.70 42.83
CA GLY A 2 -29.26 45.62 41.49
C GLY A 2 -29.07 44.22 40.91
N ARG A 3 -30.16 43.53 40.58
CA ARG A 3 -30.11 42.25 39.83
C ARG A 3 -29.91 42.57 38.35
N GLY A 4 -28.75 42.20 37.81
CA GLY A 4 -28.50 42.22 36.36
C GLY A 4 -29.45 41.25 35.66
N ARG A 5 -30.11 41.70 34.59
CA ARG A 5 -30.89 40.83 33.71
C ARG A 5 -29.94 39.86 32.98
N PRO A 6 -30.31 38.59 32.78
CA PRO A 6 -29.53 37.69 31.95
C PRO A 6 -29.61 38.17 30.50
N GLU A 7 -28.46 38.52 29.93
CA GLU A 7 -28.33 38.77 28.50
C GLU A 7 -28.68 37.49 27.75
N ALA A 8 -29.67 37.56 26.87
CA ALA A 8 -30.00 36.47 25.97
C ALA A 8 -28.77 36.21 25.10
N ARG A 9 -28.15 35.02 25.21
CA ARG A 9 -27.15 34.56 24.24
C ARG A 9 -27.79 34.68 22.86
N GLY A 10 -27.20 35.50 22.00
CA GLY A 10 -27.56 35.55 20.59
C GLY A 10 -27.47 34.15 19.97
N PRO A 11 -28.18 33.89 18.87
CA PRO A 11 -28.12 32.61 18.19
C PRO A 11 -26.66 32.27 17.88
N GLU A 12 -26.24 31.07 18.30
CA GLU A 12 -24.93 30.54 17.99
C GLU A 12 -24.79 30.48 16.46
N PRO A 13 -23.72 31.05 15.87
CA PRO A 13 -23.56 31.02 14.42
C PRO A 13 -23.52 29.57 13.96
N GLU A 14 -24.39 29.21 13.01
CA GLU A 14 -24.38 27.87 12.43
C GLU A 14 -22.99 27.58 11.84
N PRO A 15 -22.44 26.38 12.07
CA PRO A 15 -21.20 25.98 11.43
C PRO A 15 -21.37 26.08 9.91
N PRO A 16 -20.33 26.54 9.19
CA PRO A 16 -20.40 26.65 7.75
C PRO A 16 -20.71 25.28 7.12
N PRO A 17 -21.45 25.24 6.00
CA PRO A 17 -21.75 24.00 5.32
C PRO A 17 -20.43 23.31 4.94
N SER A 18 -20.31 22.04 5.31
CA SER A 18 -19.11 21.25 5.02
C SER A 18 -19.05 20.96 3.53
N GLU A 19 -17.97 21.40 2.87
CA GLU A 19 -17.75 21.08 1.46
C GLU A 19 -17.49 19.57 1.29
N PRO A 20 -17.98 18.95 0.19
CA PRO A 20 -17.71 17.55 -0.09
C PRO A 20 -16.21 17.33 -0.34
N SER A 21 -15.57 16.52 0.52
CA SER A 21 -14.14 16.20 0.40
C SER A 21 -13.89 15.08 -0.59
N LEU A 22 -12.98 15.32 -1.54
CA LEU A 22 -12.50 14.32 -2.50
C LEU A 22 -11.33 13.47 -1.96
N ALA A 23 -10.82 13.78 -0.77
CA ALA A 23 -9.69 13.06 -0.16
C ALA A 23 -9.86 11.52 -0.13
N PRO A 24 -11.04 10.95 0.17
CA PRO A 24 -11.19 9.49 0.26
C PRO A 24 -10.99 8.80 -1.09
N TRP A 25 -11.41 9.46 -2.16
CA TRP A 25 -11.24 8.94 -3.51
C TRP A 25 -9.77 8.88 -3.91
N PHE A 26 -8.99 9.90 -3.56
CA PHE A 26 -7.55 9.89 -3.82
C PHE A 26 -6.82 8.86 -2.96
N VAL A 27 -7.16 8.73 -1.67
CA VAL A 27 -6.53 7.74 -0.79
C VAL A 27 -6.90 6.32 -1.22
N GLY A 28 -8.17 6.07 -1.57
CA GLY A 28 -8.63 4.79 -2.11
C GLY A 28 -7.94 4.42 -3.42
N ALA A 29 -7.84 5.35 -4.36
CA ALA A 29 -7.11 5.13 -5.61
C ALA A 29 -5.62 4.82 -5.38
N GLY A 30 -4.99 5.52 -4.44
CA GLY A 30 -3.60 5.25 -4.02
C GLY A 30 -3.43 3.85 -3.43
N ALA A 31 -4.35 3.41 -2.57
CA ALA A 31 -4.34 2.07 -1.99
C ALA A 31 -4.42 0.97 -3.07
N VAL A 32 -5.29 1.14 -4.08
CA VAL A 32 -5.41 0.20 -5.20
C VAL A 32 -4.14 0.16 -6.04
N ALA A 33 -3.53 1.32 -6.34
CA ALA A 33 -2.28 1.39 -7.09
C ALA A 33 -1.13 0.68 -6.36
N LEU A 34 -1.01 0.90 -5.04
CA LEU A 34 -0.01 0.24 -4.21
C LEU A 34 -0.22 -1.28 -4.16
N ALA A 35 -1.46 -1.74 -4.01
CA ALA A 35 -1.78 -3.17 -4.03
C ALA A 35 -1.47 -3.81 -5.39
N GLY A 36 -1.79 -3.14 -6.49
CA GLY A 36 -1.45 -3.60 -7.84
C GLY A 36 0.06 -3.70 -8.06
N ALA A 37 0.82 -2.70 -7.60
CA ALA A 37 2.27 -2.72 -7.64
C ALA A 37 2.86 -3.87 -6.81
N ALA A 38 2.35 -4.11 -5.61
CA ALA A 38 2.76 -5.24 -4.77
C ALA A 38 2.59 -6.59 -5.47
N VAL A 39 1.43 -6.82 -6.10
CA VAL A 39 1.18 -8.03 -6.89
C VAL A 39 2.15 -8.14 -8.07
N GLY A 40 2.41 -7.04 -8.77
CA GLY A 40 3.38 -7.00 -9.87
C GLY A 40 4.79 -7.41 -9.44
N PHE A 41 5.27 -6.87 -8.30
CA PHE A 41 6.58 -7.21 -7.75
C PHE A 41 6.65 -8.68 -7.29
N HIS A 42 5.61 -9.19 -6.63
CA HIS A 42 5.52 -10.59 -6.22
C HIS A 42 5.54 -11.57 -7.41
N VAL A 43 4.83 -11.25 -8.49
CA VAL A 43 4.86 -12.05 -9.72
C VAL A 43 6.25 -12.01 -10.36
N ALA A 44 6.91 -10.85 -10.38
CA ALA A 44 8.26 -10.71 -10.91
C ALA A 44 9.30 -11.46 -10.06
N ALA A 45 9.16 -11.49 -8.73
CA ALA A 45 10.01 -12.28 -7.85
C ALA A 45 9.87 -13.78 -8.13
N ARG A 46 8.63 -14.27 -8.27
CA ARG A 46 8.38 -15.68 -8.66
C ARG A 46 8.92 -16.04 -10.03
N ALA A 47 8.90 -15.11 -10.98
CA ALA A 47 9.46 -15.34 -12.30
C ALA A 47 11.00 -15.51 -12.24
N ASP A 48 11.68 -14.73 -11.41
CA ASP A 48 13.13 -14.87 -11.19
C ASP A 48 13.47 -16.16 -10.42
N GLN A 49 12.67 -16.53 -9.41
CA GLN A 49 12.83 -17.81 -8.71
C GLN A 49 12.68 -19.02 -9.64
N ARG A 50 11.68 -19.02 -10.54
CA ARG A 50 11.51 -20.09 -11.53
C ARG A 50 12.72 -20.24 -12.45
N ARG A 51 13.38 -19.13 -12.83
CA ARG A 51 14.61 -19.20 -13.64
C ARG A 51 15.77 -19.82 -12.88
N VAL A 52 15.86 -19.58 -11.58
CA VAL A 52 16.84 -20.23 -10.69
C VAL A 52 16.53 -21.72 -10.55
N ASP A 53 15.28 -22.10 -10.33
CA ASP A 53 14.85 -23.50 -10.19
C ASP A 53 15.05 -24.29 -11.49
N ASP A 54 14.71 -23.69 -12.65
CA ASP A 54 14.95 -24.30 -13.97
C ASP A 54 16.45 -24.52 -14.19
N ALA A 55 17.30 -23.57 -13.83
CA ALA A 55 18.75 -23.74 -13.92
C ALA A 55 19.32 -24.75 -12.90
N ALA A 56 18.70 -24.90 -11.73
CA ALA A 56 19.08 -25.88 -10.72
C ALA A 56 18.71 -27.31 -11.14
N LEU A 57 17.58 -27.49 -11.83
CA LEU A 57 17.21 -28.77 -12.47
C LEU A 57 18.14 -29.12 -13.63
N ASP A 58 18.61 -28.11 -14.37
CA ASP A 58 19.56 -28.27 -15.49
C ASP A 58 20.95 -28.78 -15.03
N ALA A 59 21.38 -28.45 -13.80
CA ALA A 59 22.64 -28.93 -13.23
C ALA A 59 22.66 -30.46 -12.91
N ASN A 60 21.51 -31.11 -12.80
CA ASN A 60 21.39 -32.57 -12.61
C ASN A 60 21.19 -33.34 -13.95
N GLY A 61 21.29 -32.64 -15.09
CA GLY A 61 21.09 -33.22 -16.43
C GLY A 61 21.70 -32.43 -17.60
N VAL A 62 22.70 -31.58 -17.35
CA VAL A 62 23.59 -30.83 -18.27
C VAL A 62 22.92 -30.08 -19.43
N VAL A 63 22.50 -28.84 -19.18
CA VAL A 63 23.06 -27.58 -19.75
C VAL A 63 23.29 -26.59 -18.59
N VAL A 64 24.29 -25.70 -18.69
CA VAL A 64 24.63 -24.71 -17.65
C VAL A 64 24.34 -23.32 -18.22
N GLY A 65 23.23 -22.71 -17.77
CA GLY A 65 22.76 -21.43 -18.32
C GLY A 65 23.09 -20.19 -17.48
N ILE A 66 23.48 -20.32 -16.21
CA ILE A 66 23.80 -19.18 -15.34
C ILE A 66 24.93 -19.52 -14.39
N THR A 67 25.86 -18.58 -14.20
CA THR A 67 26.95 -18.75 -13.24
C THR A 67 26.42 -18.69 -11.81
N MET A 68 27.12 -19.28 -10.84
CA MET A 68 26.72 -19.26 -9.41
C MET A 68 26.51 -17.81 -8.89
N ALA A 69 27.32 -16.87 -9.38
CA ALA A 69 27.19 -15.44 -9.09
C ALA A 69 25.89 -14.83 -9.69
N GLU A 70 25.42 -15.35 -10.82
CA GLU A 70 24.21 -14.87 -11.49
C GLU A 70 22.94 -15.43 -10.85
N ALA A 71 23.01 -16.66 -10.34
CA ALA A 71 21.97 -17.24 -9.48
C ALA A 71 21.83 -16.46 -8.16
N GLU A 72 22.94 -16.12 -7.49
CA GLU A 72 22.92 -15.27 -6.29
C GLU A 72 22.33 -13.89 -6.56
N ALA A 73 22.68 -13.27 -7.70
CA ALA A 73 22.12 -11.98 -8.10
C ALA A 73 20.61 -12.05 -8.38
N LEU A 74 20.11 -13.15 -8.94
CA LEU A 74 18.68 -13.38 -9.16
C LEU A 74 17.94 -13.59 -7.84
N THR A 75 18.49 -14.38 -6.93
CA THR A 75 17.91 -14.58 -5.59
C THR A 75 17.84 -13.27 -4.81
N ALA A 76 18.92 -12.48 -4.79
CA ALA A 76 18.95 -11.18 -4.13
C ALA A 76 17.92 -10.21 -4.72
N ARG A 77 17.72 -10.22 -6.05
CA ARG A 77 16.67 -9.42 -6.70
C ARG A 77 15.27 -9.91 -6.36
N ALA A 78 15.06 -11.22 -6.24
CA ALA A 78 13.77 -11.78 -5.84
C ALA A 78 13.43 -11.35 -4.40
N ASP A 79 14.37 -11.46 -3.47
CA ASP A 79 14.20 -11.04 -2.07
C ASP A 79 13.93 -9.53 -1.94
N ASP A 80 14.64 -8.70 -2.70
CA ASP A 80 14.41 -7.24 -2.71
C ASP A 80 12.99 -6.91 -3.23
N ARG A 81 12.56 -7.57 -4.30
CA ARG A 81 11.21 -7.38 -4.86
C ARG A 81 10.12 -7.88 -3.92
N ASP A 82 10.31 -8.99 -3.23
CA ASP A 82 9.35 -9.48 -2.22
C ASP A 82 9.27 -8.52 -1.03
N THR A 83 10.40 -7.95 -0.60
CA THR A 83 10.44 -6.93 0.45
C THR A 83 9.69 -5.67 0.04
N LEU A 84 9.89 -5.20 -1.20
CA LEU A 84 9.15 -4.08 -1.77
C LEU A 84 7.65 -4.41 -1.89
N ALA A 85 7.30 -5.63 -2.34
CA ALA A 85 5.91 -6.07 -2.44
C ALA A 85 5.22 -6.05 -1.08
N LEU A 86 5.88 -6.56 -0.03
CA LEU A 86 5.38 -6.51 1.34
C LEU A 86 5.20 -5.07 1.83
N GLY A 87 6.19 -4.20 1.62
CA GLY A 87 6.10 -2.79 2.02
C GLY A 87 4.94 -2.05 1.33
N LEU A 88 4.74 -2.31 0.04
CA LEU A 88 3.62 -1.75 -0.73
C LEU A 88 2.28 -2.32 -0.26
N ALA A 89 2.19 -3.62 0.02
CA ALA A 89 0.98 -4.26 0.52
C ALA A 89 0.57 -3.72 1.91
N VAL A 90 1.53 -3.54 2.82
CA VAL A 90 1.28 -2.93 4.14
C VAL A 90 0.79 -1.50 3.98
N SER A 91 1.45 -0.70 3.13
CA SER A 91 1.06 0.69 2.86
C SER A 91 -0.35 0.78 2.26
N ALA A 92 -0.69 -0.11 1.32
CA ALA A 92 -2.03 -0.22 0.75
C ALA A 92 -3.07 -0.57 1.83
N GLY A 93 -2.75 -1.52 2.72
CA GLY A 93 -3.62 -1.89 3.84
C GLY A 93 -3.89 -0.73 4.79
N VAL A 94 -2.86 0.02 5.18
CA VAL A 94 -3.01 1.21 6.04
C VAL A 94 -3.87 2.27 5.36
N ALA A 95 -3.63 2.57 4.09
CA ALA A 95 -4.42 3.55 3.34
C ALA A 95 -5.91 3.13 3.23
N ALA A 96 -6.17 1.84 3.01
CA ALA A 96 -7.54 1.31 2.98
C ALA A 96 -8.25 1.43 4.33
N VAL A 97 -7.56 1.11 5.44
CA VAL A 97 -8.11 1.26 6.80
C VAL A 97 -8.41 2.72 7.11
N VAL A 98 -7.49 3.64 6.83
CA VAL A 98 -7.69 5.09 7.05
C VAL A 98 -8.89 5.60 6.26
N THR A 99 -9.00 5.21 4.99
CA THR A 99 -10.14 5.61 4.13
C THR A 99 -11.46 5.08 4.69
N THR A 100 -11.48 3.82 5.12
CA THR A 100 -12.68 3.17 5.66
C THR A 100 -13.12 3.82 6.97
N VAL A 101 -12.19 4.06 7.90
CA VAL A 101 -12.48 4.73 9.18
C VAL A 101 -13.00 6.15 8.93
N TRP A 102 -12.37 6.89 8.01
CA TRP A 102 -12.82 8.23 7.66
C TRP A 102 -14.25 8.23 7.11
N LEU A 103 -14.60 7.29 6.23
CA LEU A 103 -15.95 7.15 5.67
C LEU A 103 -17.00 6.78 6.73
N LEU A 104 -16.62 6.05 7.77
CA LEU A 104 -17.51 5.67 8.88
C LEU A 104 -17.73 6.80 9.91
N LEU A 105 -16.87 7.81 9.92
CA LEU A 105 -16.93 8.96 10.85
C LEU A 105 -17.59 10.20 10.22
N GLN A 106 -18.02 10.13 8.96
CA GLN A 106 -18.80 11.14 8.26
C GLN A 106 -20.30 11.00 8.56
#